data_AF-A0A3N5NBY4-F1
#
_entry.id   AF-A0A3N5NBY4-F1
#
_cell.length_a   1.000
_cell.length_b   1.000
_cell.length_c   1.000
_cell.angle_alpha   90.00
_cell.angle_beta   90.00
_cell.angle_gamma   90.00
#
_symmetry.space_group_name_H-M   'P 1'
#
loop_
_entity.id
_entity.type
_entity.pdbx_description
1 polymer ?
#
loop_
_entity_poly.entity_id
_entity_poly.type
_entity_poly.pdbx_seq_one_letter_code
_entity_poly.pdbx_strand_id
1 'polypeptide(L)'
;MPSVQRAHDAFKESGVTVLAISIDGTGMKAAKPVIDDGKFGFPAPVDQSMSVARSFGVRGVPMTYIVDRNGSIVAQGFGPVDFDAASFRNYVKALAARGR
;
A
#
# COMPACT_ATOMS: atom_id res chain seq x y z
N MET A 1 2.99 7.81 -8.19
CA MET A 1 2.80 7.98 -6.75
C MET A 1 4.12 8.28 -6.01
N PRO A 2 4.63 9.52 -6.04
CA PRO A 2 5.89 9.85 -5.35
C PRO A 2 5.85 9.70 -3.81
N SER A 3 4.72 10.04 -3.15
CA SER A 3 4.58 9.92 -1.70
C SER A 3 4.63 8.46 -1.21
N VAL A 4 3.98 7.54 -1.95
CA VAL A 4 4.04 6.10 -1.66
C VAL A 4 5.47 5.57 -1.79
N GLN A 5 6.23 6.02 -2.78
CA GLN A 5 7.64 5.66 -2.92
C GLN A 5 8.47 6.12 -1.72
N ARG A 6 8.32 7.38 -1.31
CA ARG A 6 9.03 7.90 -0.13
C ARG A 6 8.64 7.16 1.15
N ALA A 7 7.38 6.77 1.29
CA ALA A 7 6.93 5.98 2.43
C ALA A 7 7.53 4.58 2.41
N HIS A 8 7.50 3.89 1.25
CA HIS A 8 8.19 2.61 1.06
C HIS A 8 9.66 2.69 1.46
N ASP A 9 10.40 3.71 0.97
CA ASP A 9 11.81 3.89 1.32
C ASP A 9 12.02 4.15 2.82
N ALA A 10 11.18 5.00 3.43
CA ALA A 10 11.25 5.32 4.86
C ALA A 10 10.89 4.15 5.79
N PHE A 11 10.23 3.12 5.26
CA PHE A 11 9.72 1.97 6.01
C PHE A 11 10.60 0.71 5.87
N LYS A 12 11.53 0.67 4.91
CA LYS A 12 12.45 -0.46 4.66
C LYS A 12 13.12 -0.99 5.94
N GLU A 13 13.66 -0.10 6.76
CA GLU A 13 14.37 -0.47 8.00
C GLU A 13 13.44 -0.78 9.18
N SER A 14 12.16 -0.40 9.07
CA SER A 14 11.16 -0.63 10.13
C SER A 14 10.48 -2.00 10.01
N GLY A 15 10.84 -2.81 9.02
CA GLY A 15 10.23 -4.12 8.77
C GLY A 15 8.76 -4.01 8.32
N VAL A 16 8.43 -2.93 7.61
CA VAL A 16 7.10 -2.67 7.05
C VAL A 16 7.18 -2.76 5.53
N THR A 17 6.28 -3.55 4.95
CA THR A 17 6.15 -3.72 3.50
C THR A 17 5.03 -2.84 2.97
N VAL A 18 5.31 -2.06 1.93
CA VAL A 18 4.29 -1.28 1.20
C VAL A 18 3.95 -2.03 -0.08
N LEU A 19 2.66 -2.35 -0.27
CA LEU A 19 2.15 -3.00 -1.49
C LEU A 19 1.17 -2.07 -2.20
N ALA A 20 1.45 -1.75 -3.46
CA ALA A 20 0.52 -1.00 -4.31
C ALA A 20 -0.25 -1.96 -5.22
N ILE A 21 -1.36 -2.50 -4.73
CA ILE A 21 -2.16 -3.49 -5.47
C ILE A 21 -2.97 -2.79 -6.56
N SER A 22 -2.66 -3.04 -7.83
CA SER A 22 -3.51 -2.60 -8.95
C SER A 22 -4.68 -3.56 -9.10
N ILE A 23 -5.88 -3.02 -9.32
CA ILE A 23 -7.10 -3.77 -9.60
C ILE A 23 -7.54 -3.62 -11.07
N ASP A 24 -6.64 -3.13 -11.93
CA ASP A 24 -6.95 -2.84 -13.33
C ASP A 24 -7.29 -4.13 -14.08
N GLY A 25 -8.44 -4.14 -14.75
CA GLY A 25 -8.93 -5.32 -15.50
C GLY A 25 -8.06 -5.72 -16.68
N THR A 26 -7.21 -4.82 -17.18
CA THR A 26 -6.21 -5.07 -18.23
C THR A 26 -4.89 -5.66 -17.68
N GLY A 27 -4.80 -5.83 -16.36
CA GLY A 27 -3.67 -6.48 -15.71
C GLY A 27 -2.37 -5.67 -15.78
N MET A 28 -1.25 -6.40 -15.84
CA MET A 28 0.10 -5.83 -15.95
C MET A 28 0.30 -4.84 -17.10
N LYS A 29 -0.50 -4.93 -18.18
CA LYS A 29 -0.42 -4.00 -19.31
C LYS A 29 -0.75 -2.55 -18.91
N ALA A 30 -1.61 -2.34 -17.91
CA ALA A 30 -1.91 -1.01 -17.37
C ALA A 30 -0.98 -0.62 -16.21
N ALA A 31 -0.67 -1.57 -15.31
CA ALA A 31 0.14 -1.27 -14.14
C ALA A 31 1.61 -0.98 -14.50
N LYS A 32 2.21 -1.74 -15.42
CA LYS A 32 3.64 -1.66 -15.73
C LYS A 32 4.09 -0.27 -16.22
N PRO A 33 3.42 0.38 -17.20
CA PRO A 33 3.81 1.72 -17.63
C PRO A 33 3.84 2.74 -16.48
N VAL A 34 2.85 2.71 -15.58
CA VAL A 34 2.77 3.62 -14.43
C VAL A 34 3.96 3.44 -13.47
N ILE A 35 4.37 2.19 -13.26
CA ILE A 35 5.53 1.85 -12.41
C ILE A 35 6.83 2.27 -13.08
N ASP A 36 7.00 1.95 -14.37
CA ASP A 36 8.22 2.23 -15.13
C ASP A 36 8.44 3.75 -15.32
N ASP A 37 7.41 4.48 -15.76
CA ASP A 37 7.46 5.93 -16.01
C ASP A 37 7.77 6.71 -14.72
N GLY A 38 7.17 6.27 -13.61
CA GLY A 38 7.39 6.83 -12.30
C GLY A 38 8.67 6.35 -11.61
N LYS A 39 9.38 5.38 -12.18
CA LYS A 39 10.55 4.70 -11.60
C LYS A 39 10.30 4.22 -10.17
N PHE A 40 9.10 3.68 -9.93
CA PHE A 40 8.72 3.21 -8.60
C PHE A 40 9.34 1.85 -8.30
N GLY A 41 9.89 1.72 -7.08
CA GLY A 41 10.57 0.52 -6.60
C GLY A 41 9.81 -0.25 -5.52
N PHE A 42 8.58 0.17 -5.17
CA PHE A 42 7.71 -0.63 -4.31
C PHE A 42 7.08 -1.80 -5.10
N PRO A 43 6.79 -2.94 -4.45
CA PRO A 43 6.03 -4.02 -5.08
C PRO A 43 4.63 -3.57 -5.51
N ALA A 44 4.27 -3.87 -6.75
CA ALA A 44 2.98 -3.53 -7.33
C ALA A 44 2.29 -4.76 -7.95
N PRO A 45 1.80 -5.71 -7.12
CA PRO A 45 1.08 -6.87 -7.62
C PRO A 45 -0.25 -6.45 -8.25
N VAL A 46 -0.78 -7.29 -9.15
CA VAL A 46 -2.03 -7.02 -9.85
C VAL A 46 -3.09 -8.04 -9.46
N ASP A 47 -4.20 -7.54 -8.92
CA ASP A 47 -5.41 -8.28 -8.60
C ASP A 47 -6.46 -8.09 -9.71
N GLN A 48 -6.17 -8.66 -10.88
CA GLN A 48 -6.99 -8.49 -12.08
C GLN A 48 -8.42 -9.04 -11.92
N SER A 49 -8.61 -10.06 -11.09
CA SER A 49 -9.93 -10.65 -10.82
C SER A 49 -10.72 -9.93 -9.72
N MET A 50 -10.09 -8.95 -9.06
CA MET A 50 -10.58 -8.26 -7.87
C MET A 50 -10.85 -9.21 -6.68
N SER A 51 -10.24 -10.39 -6.63
CA SER A 51 -10.52 -11.36 -5.56
C SER A 51 -9.95 -10.88 -4.22
N VAL A 52 -8.77 -10.26 -4.22
CA VAL A 52 -8.13 -9.67 -3.05
C VAL A 52 -8.86 -8.39 -2.64
N ALA A 53 -9.16 -7.51 -3.58
CA ALA A 53 -9.89 -6.28 -3.31
C ALA A 53 -11.26 -6.56 -2.66
N ARG A 54 -12.00 -7.56 -3.17
CA ARG A 54 -13.28 -7.98 -2.59
C ARG A 54 -13.14 -8.58 -1.20
N SER A 55 -12.11 -9.40 -0.95
CA SER A 55 -11.90 -9.98 0.39
C SER A 55 -11.54 -8.93 1.45
N PHE A 56 -10.90 -7.83 1.03
CA PHE A 56 -10.65 -6.65 1.86
C PHE A 56 -11.86 -5.69 1.95
N GLY A 57 -12.96 -5.99 1.26
CA GLY A 57 -14.17 -5.16 1.26
C GLY A 57 -14.04 -3.85 0.48
N VAL A 58 -13.10 -3.76 -0.47
CA VAL A 58 -12.91 -2.59 -1.32
C VAL A 58 -14.16 -2.34 -2.17
N ARG A 59 -14.70 -1.12 -2.08
CA ARG A 59 -15.87 -0.67 -2.86
C ARG A 59 -15.58 0.47 -3.82
N GLY A 60 -14.37 1.03 -3.75
CA GLY A 60 -13.91 2.14 -4.57
C GLY A 60 -12.43 2.37 -4.35
N VAL A 61 -11.82 3.17 -5.24
CA VAL A 61 -10.39 3.51 -5.19
C VAL A 61 -10.19 5.03 -5.10
N PRO A 62 -9.10 5.49 -4.47
CA PRO A 62 -8.10 4.69 -3.75
C PRO A 62 -8.62 4.24 -2.36
N MET A 63 -8.12 3.08 -1.91
CA MET A 63 -8.36 2.53 -0.57
C MET A 63 -7.02 2.04 0.00
N THR A 64 -6.73 2.40 1.25
CA THR A 64 -5.50 2.03 1.94
C THR A 64 -5.84 1.23 3.20
N TYR A 65 -5.07 0.17 3.45
CA TYR A 65 -5.19 -0.64 4.66
C TYR A 65 -3.83 -0.75 5.36
N ILE A 66 -3.84 -0.82 6.68
CA ILE A 66 -2.69 -1.22 7.48
C ILE A 66 -3.03 -2.56 8.11
N VAL A 67 -2.21 -3.57 7.80
CA VAL A 67 -2.34 -4.93 8.32
C VAL A 67 -1.18 -5.18 9.28
N ASP A 68 -1.48 -5.69 10.48
CA ASP A 68 -0.48 -6.03 11.47
C ASP A 68 0.19 -7.40 11.19
N ARG A 69 1.15 -7.80 12.04
CA ARG A 69 1.89 -9.06 11.87
C ARG A 69 1.02 -10.31 12.05
N ASN A 70 -0.14 -10.20 12.69
CA ASN A 70 -1.08 -11.29 12.87
C ASN A 70 -2.07 -11.38 11.69
N GLY A 71 -1.92 -10.54 10.67
CA GLY A 71 -2.82 -10.49 9.53
C GLY A 71 -4.12 -9.73 9.80
N SER A 72 -4.21 -8.98 10.90
CA SER A 72 -5.40 -8.19 11.25
C SER A 72 -5.34 -6.79 10.65
N ILE A 73 -6.45 -6.32 10.07
CA ILE A 73 -6.57 -4.93 9.62
C ILE A 73 -6.72 -4.04 10.86
N VAL A 74 -5.73 -3.19 11.11
CA VAL A 74 -5.70 -2.28 12.29
C VAL A 74 -6.04 -0.83 11.94
N ALA A 75 -6.00 -0.48 10.65
CA ALA A 75 -6.49 0.80 10.15
C ALA A 75 -6.88 0.70 8.67
N GLN A 76 -7.77 1.59 8.24
CA GLN A 76 -8.18 1.75 6.84
C GLN A 76 -8.46 3.21 6.53
N GLY A 77 -8.28 3.60 5.26
CA GLY A 77 -8.55 4.95 4.77
C GLY A 77 -9.09 4.91 3.35
N PHE A 78 -10.25 5.55 3.15
CA PHE A 78 -10.83 5.77 1.83
C PHE A 78 -10.43 7.14 1.29
N GLY A 79 -10.06 7.19 0.00
CA GLY A 79 -9.58 8.39 -0.65
C GLY A 79 -8.08 8.64 -0.45
N PRO A 80 -7.60 9.84 -0.83
CA PRO A 80 -6.18 10.17 -0.76
C PRO A 80 -5.65 10.12 0.68
N VAL A 81 -4.51 9.46 0.87
CA VAL A 81 -3.76 9.44 2.13
C VAL A 81 -2.46 10.23 1.94
N ASP A 82 -2.16 11.12 2.88
CA ASP A 82 -0.85 11.76 2.95
C ASP A 82 0.16 10.81 3.63
N PHE A 83 0.90 10.06 2.81
CA PHE A 83 1.93 9.14 3.27
C PHE A 83 3.20 9.85 3.79
N ASP A 84 3.33 11.17 3.57
CA ASP A 84 4.44 11.96 4.08
C ASP A 84 4.16 12.53 5.47
N ALA A 85 2.88 12.56 5.89
CA ALA A 85 2.48 13.05 7.21
C ALA A 85 3.24 12.33 8.34
N ALA A 86 3.88 13.13 9.21
CA ALA A 86 4.64 12.60 10.34
C ALA A 86 3.76 11.75 11.28
N SER A 87 2.50 12.15 11.47
CA SER A 87 1.52 11.39 12.25
C SER A 87 1.29 9.99 11.69
N PHE A 88 1.07 9.87 10.37
CA PHE A 88 0.92 8.59 9.69
C PHE A 88 2.19 7.73 9.82
N ARG A 89 3.35 8.31 9.52
CA ARG A 89 4.63 7.59 9.57
C ARG A 89 4.95 7.08 10.97
N ASN A 90 4.74 7.91 11.99
CA ASN A 90 4.97 7.53 13.38
C ASN A 90 4.00 6.45 13.84
N TYR A 91 2.72 6.53 13.44
CA TYR A 91 1.73 5.51 13.74
C TYR A 91 2.13 4.14 13.16
N VAL A 92 2.47 4.07 11.87
CA VAL A 92 2.89 2.83 11.20
C VAL A 92 4.15 2.25 11.85
N LYS A 93 5.15 3.08 12.13
CA LYS A 93 6.40 2.64 12.79
C LYS A 93 6.15 2.12 14.22
N ALA A 94 5.25 2.76 14.98
CA ALA A 94 4.89 2.31 16.31
C ALA A 94 4.21 0.93 16.28
N LEU A 95 3.33 0.68 15.31
CA LEU A 95 2.73 -0.65 15.10
C LEU A 95 3.80 -1.70 14.78
N ALA A 96 4.74 -1.37 13.90
CA ALA A 96 5.81 -2.29 13.49
C ALA A 96 6.74 -2.71 14.64
N ALA A 97 6.97 -1.80 15.59
CA ALA A 97 7.80 -2.01 16.77
C ALA A 97 7.13 -2.86 17.86
N ARG A 98 5.80 -2.83 17.99
CA ARG A 98 5.04 -3.59 19.00
C ARG A 98 5.02 -5.11 18.77
N GLY A 99 5.28 -5.54 17.54
CA GLY A 99 5.32 -6.96 17.18
C GLY A 99 6.74 -7.55 17.16
N ARG A 100 7.68 -6.97 17.90
CA ARG A 100 9.01 -7.53 18.15
C ARG A 100 9.05 -8.22 19.51
#